data_AF-A0A1I7Z8E4-F1
#
_entry.id   AF-A0A1I7Z8E4-F1
#
_cell.length_a   1.000
_cell.length_b   1.000
_cell.length_c   1.000
_cell.angle_alpha   90.00
_cell.angle_beta   90.00
_cell.angle_gamma   90.00
#
_symmetry.space_group_name_H-M   'P 1'
#
loop_
_entity.id
_entity.type
_entity.pdbx_description
1 polymer ?
#
loop_
_entity_poly.entity_id
_entity_poly.type
_entity_poly.pdbx_seq_one_letter_code
_entity_poly.pdbx_strand_id
1 'polypeptide(L)'
;AVQELATQAALAAGRRLSGRKVGLTSLAVQQQLGVDQPDFGMLFADMECHDGQAIDSTRLIQPKAEGEIAFIVDSAIEDWKITLVDTVADNASSGLYVLGKTPVSLHGLDLALEGMLLEKNGAQAAIGVGAACMGNPLDACLWLARTMA
;
A
#
# COMPACT_ATOMS: atom_id res chain seq x y z
N ALA A 1 -4.41 -9.59 15.18
CA ALA A 1 -4.74 -11.01 15.35
C ALA A 1 -4.71 -11.79 14.03
N VAL A 2 -5.74 -11.69 13.17
CA VAL A 2 -5.85 -12.59 11.99
C VAL A 2 -4.73 -12.40 10.96
N GLN A 3 -4.36 -11.16 10.61
CA GLN A 3 -3.20 -10.90 9.75
C GLN A 3 -1.89 -11.42 10.35
N GLU A 4 -1.69 -11.31 11.66
CA GLU A 4 -0.46 -11.78 12.29
C GLU A 4 -0.34 -13.30 12.15
N LEU A 5 -1.44 -14.04 12.34
CA LEU A 5 -1.49 -15.48 12.09
C LEU A 5 -1.27 -15.81 10.61
N ALA A 6 -1.89 -15.07 9.68
CA ALA A 6 -1.68 -15.24 8.24
C ALA A 6 -0.23 -14.91 7.83
N THR A 7 0.38 -13.90 8.45
CA THR A 7 1.76 -13.46 8.22
C THR A 7 2.75 -14.46 8.79
N GLN A 8 2.54 -14.94 10.03
CA GLN A 8 3.33 -16.00 10.65
C GLN A 8 3.24 -17.30 9.84
N ALA A 9 2.05 -17.67 9.36
CA ALA A 9 1.88 -18.83 8.47
C ALA A 9 2.61 -18.64 7.13
N ALA A 10 2.54 -17.45 6.53
CA ALA A 10 3.27 -17.12 5.30
C ALA A 10 4.80 -17.17 5.50
N LEU A 11 5.31 -16.59 6.59
CA LEU A 11 6.73 -16.62 6.99
C LEU A 11 7.20 -18.06 7.27
N ALA A 12 6.39 -18.85 8.00
CA ALA A 12 6.68 -20.26 8.28
C ALA A 12 6.65 -21.13 7.01
N ALA A 13 5.84 -20.76 6.01
CA ALA A 13 5.85 -21.34 4.67
C ALA A 13 7.02 -20.82 3.78
N GLY A 14 7.93 -20.00 4.32
CA GLY A 14 9.12 -19.50 3.63
C GLY A 14 8.90 -18.27 2.77
N ARG A 15 7.72 -17.63 2.80
CA ARG A 15 7.46 -16.38 2.06
C ARG A 15 8.24 -15.23 2.71
N ARG A 16 8.96 -14.45 1.91
CA ARG A 16 9.74 -13.30 2.37
C ARG A 16 8.89 -12.04 2.41
N LEU A 17 8.73 -11.42 3.58
CA LEU A 17 8.19 -10.07 3.70
C LEU A 17 9.12 -9.08 2.98
N SER A 18 8.59 -8.23 2.11
CA SER A 18 9.34 -7.25 1.30
C SER A 18 8.96 -5.80 1.56
N GLY A 19 7.78 -5.54 2.13
CA GLY A 19 7.33 -4.19 2.42
C GLY A 19 5.98 -4.16 3.13
N ARG A 20 5.38 -2.97 3.18
CA ARG A 20 4.04 -2.73 3.74
C ARG A 20 3.34 -1.66 2.92
N LYS A 21 2.01 -1.66 2.98
CA LYS A 21 1.13 -0.70 2.30
C LYS A 21 0.16 -0.07 3.30
N VAL A 22 -0.37 1.11 2.99
CA VAL A 22 -1.35 1.84 3.81
C VAL A 22 -2.58 2.09 2.96
N GLY A 23 -3.69 1.43 3.26
CA GLY A 23 -4.99 1.65 2.63
C GLY A 23 -5.87 2.60 3.44
N LEU A 24 -7.06 2.89 2.91
CA LEU A 24 -8.03 3.80 3.51
C LEU A 24 -7.45 5.18 3.87
N THR A 25 -6.54 5.71 3.06
CA THR A 25 -5.87 7.02 3.26
C THR A 25 -6.76 8.24 2.96
N SER A 26 -7.96 8.03 2.42
CA SER A 26 -8.95 9.07 2.13
C SER A 26 -9.97 9.21 3.25
N LEU A 27 -10.03 10.40 3.87
CA LEU A 27 -10.98 10.75 4.93
C LEU A 27 -12.45 10.51 4.52
N ALA A 28 -12.80 10.77 3.25
CA ALA A 28 -14.15 10.54 2.76
C ALA A 28 -14.52 9.05 2.73
N VAL A 29 -13.56 8.18 2.38
CA VAL A 29 -13.76 6.73 2.38
C VAL A 29 -13.79 6.18 3.81
N GLN A 30 -12.93 6.69 4.70
CA GLN A 30 -12.97 6.36 6.13
C GLN A 30 -14.35 6.64 6.74
N GLN A 31 -14.86 7.86 6.55
CA GLN A 31 -16.20 8.28 7.01
C GLN A 31 -17.31 7.40 6.43
N GLN A 32 -17.24 7.05 5.13
CA GLN A 32 -18.23 6.18 4.48
C GLN A 32 -18.24 4.76 5.08
N LEU A 33 -17.08 4.23 5.48
CA LEU A 33 -16.96 2.90 6.06
C LEU A 33 -17.10 2.86 7.58
N GLY A 34 -17.27 4.02 8.24
CA GLY A 34 -17.40 4.11 9.69
C GLY A 34 -16.10 3.85 10.46
N VAL A 35 -14.95 4.05 9.82
CA VAL A 35 -13.62 4.02 10.46
C VAL A 35 -13.07 5.43 10.63
N ASP A 36 -12.21 5.62 11.63
CA ASP A 36 -11.61 6.90 12.01
C ASP A 36 -10.09 6.97 11.76
N GLN A 37 -9.52 5.92 11.17
CA GLN A 37 -8.10 5.82 10.84
C GLN A 37 -7.85 4.97 9.57
N PRO A 38 -6.67 5.09 8.93
CA PRO A 38 -6.22 4.19 7.86
C PRO A 38 -6.05 2.73 8.31
N ASP A 39 -5.76 1.87 7.33
CA ASP A 39 -5.35 0.48 7.52
C ASP A 39 -3.89 0.26 7.08
N PHE A 40 -3.38 -0.97 7.24
CA PHE A 40 -2.12 -1.38 6.60
C PHE A 40 -2.09 -2.86 6.22
N GLY A 41 -1.18 -3.24 5.34
CA GLY A 41 -0.98 -4.60 4.85
C GLY A 41 0.49 -5.01 4.73
N MET A 42 0.74 -6.31 4.63
CA MET A 42 2.07 -6.92 4.44
C MET A 42 2.33 -7.24 2.95
N LEU A 43 3.32 -6.60 2.36
CA LEU A 43 3.77 -6.94 1.00
C LEU A 43 4.83 -8.04 1.10
N PHE A 44 4.60 -9.16 0.40
CA PHE A 44 5.56 -10.26 0.28
C PHE A 44 6.26 -10.21 -1.09
N ALA A 45 7.46 -10.76 -1.17
CA ALA A 45 8.28 -10.74 -2.38
C ALA A 45 7.65 -11.45 -3.59
N ASP A 46 6.76 -12.43 -3.37
CA ASP A 46 6.01 -13.15 -4.40
C ASP A 46 4.75 -12.39 -4.90
N MET A 47 4.50 -11.20 -4.32
CA MET A 47 3.51 -10.21 -4.77
C MET A 47 4.12 -9.15 -5.69
N GLU A 48 5.44 -9.12 -5.85
CA GLU A 48 6.09 -8.19 -6.77
C GLU A 48 5.76 -8.53 -8.23
N CYS A 49 5.40 -7.51 -9.01
CA CYS A 49 5.34 -7.57 -10.47
C CYS A 49 6.27 -6.50 -11.04
N HIS A 50 7.04 -6.86 -12.05
CA HIS A 50 7.96 -5.93 -12.70
C HIS A 50 7.23 -5.03 -13.71
N ASP A 51 7.77 -3.83 -13.94
CA ASP A 51 7.25 -2.90 -14.95
C ASP A 51 7.22 -3.55 -16.36
N GLY A 52 6.03 -3.55 -16.97
CA GLY A 52 5.74 -4.21 -18.25
C GLY A 52 5.45 -5.72 -18.16
N GLN A 53 5.45 -6.33 -16.97
CA GLN A 53 5.12 -7.74 -16.79
C GLN A 53 3.63 -8.02 -17.06
N ALA A 54 3.33 -9.07 -17.82
CA ALA A 54 1.98 -9.59 -17.94
C ALA A 54 1.54 -10.21 -16.60
N ILE A 55 0.48 -9.67 -16.00
CA ILE A 55 -0.11 -10.19 -14.76
C ILE A 55 -1.06 -11.34 -15.11
N ASP A 56 -0.80 -12.52 -14.55
CA ASP A 56 -1.72 -13.66 -14.61
C ASP A 56 -2.92 -13.39 -13.69
N SER A 57 -4.04 -12.99 -14.31
CA SER A 57 -5.29 -12.70 -13.60
C SER A 57 -5.94 -13.95 -12.99
N THR A 58 -5.57 -15.17 -13.39
CA THR A 58 -6.15 -16.40 -12.81
C THR A 58 -5.70 -16.65 -11.36
N ARG A 59 -4.62 -15.98 -10.94
CA ARG A 59 -4.15 -15.94 -9.54
C ARG A 59 -4.99 -15.02 -8.65
N LEU A 60 -5.95 -14.27 -9.21
CA LEU A 60 -6.69 -13.18 -8.54
C LEU A 60 -8.20 -13.36 -8.72
N ILE A 61 -9.00 -12.92 -7.75
CA ILE A 61 -10.47 -13.11 -7.78
C ILE A 61 -11.16 -12.00 -8.57
N GLN A 62 -10.94 -10.73 -8.19
CA GLN A 62 -11.49 -9.56 -8.86
C GLN A 62 -10.50 -8.38 -8.78
N PRO A 63 -9.41 -8.41 -9.57
CA PRO A 63 -8.32 -7.45 -9.43
C PRO A 63 -8.74 -6.02 -9.75
N LYS A 64 -8.28 -5.09 -8.92
CA LYS A 64 -8.27 -3.64 -9.16
C LYS A 64 -6.81 -3.17 -9.22
N ALA A 65 -6.58 -1.98 -9.76
CA ALA A 65 -5.27 -1.35 -9.82
C ALA A 65 -5.37 0.05 -9.20
N GLU A 66 -4.40 0.39 -8.37
CA GLU A 66 -4.30 1.65 -7.63
C GLU A 66 -2.93 2.26 -7.90
N GLY A 67 -2.87 3.60 -7.94
CA GLY A 67 -1.65 4.35 -8.18
C GLY A 67 -1.13 4.94 -6.88
N GLU A 68 0.01 4.44 -6.39
CA GLU A 68 0.60 4.80 -5.10
C GLU A 68 2.05 5.31 -5.25
N ILE A 69 2.53 6.04 -4.24
CA ILE A 69 3.95 6.41 -4.11
C ILE A 69 4.58 5.48 -3.08
N ALA A 70 5.56 4.68 -3.50
CA ALA A 70 6.29 3.76 -2.64
C ALA A 70 7.53 4.41 -2.04
N PHE A 71 7.78 4.15 -0.74
CA PHE A 71 8.93 4.66 -0.01
C PHE A 71 9.84 3.52 0.45
N ILE A 72 11.15 3.68 0.26
CA ILE A 72 12.17 2.74 0.75
C ILE A 72 12.71 3.30 2.07
N VAL A 73 12.68 2.49 3.14
CA VAL A 73 13.01 2.89 4.51
C VAL A 73 14.14 2.01 5.06
N ASP A 74 15.13 2.64 5.71
CA ASP A 74 16.37 2.00 6.16
C ASP A 74 16.34 1.57 7.65
N SER A 75 15.18 1.65 8.33
CA SER A 75 15.02 1.32 9.77
C SER A 75 13.54 1.12 10.18
N ALA A 76 13.26 0.32 11.21
CA ALA A 76 11.91 0.10 11.78
C ALA A 76 11.94 -0.31 13.28
N ILE A 77 10.83 -0.11 14.01
CA ILE A 77 10.62 -0.41 15.45
C ILE A 77 9.25 -1.14 15.62
N GLU A 78 9.01 -1.77 16.78
CA GLU A 78 8.00 -2.83 17.03
C GLU A 78 7.20 -2.61 18.35
N ASP A 79 5.85 -2.60 18.31
CA ASP A 79 4.90 -3.38 19.17
C ASP A 79 3.36 -3.13 18.98
N TRP A 80 2.95 -2.29 18.01
CA TRP A 80 1.59 -1.75 17.82
C TRP A 80 0.41 -2.75 17.64
N LYS A 81 -0.74 -2.51 18.28
CA LYS A 81 -1.93 -3.40 18.27
C LYS A 81 -3.27 -2.67 18.04
N ILE A 82 -4.17 -3.31 17.27
CA ILE A 82 -5.20 -2.68 16.40
C ILE A 82 -6.48 -3.52 16.25
N THR A 83 -7.61 -2.86 15.96
CA THR A 83 -8.90 -3.49 15.58
C THR A 83 -9.84 -2.51 14.82
N LEU A 84 -9.91 -2.35 13.49
CA LEU A 84 -9.00 -2.63 12.35
C LEU A 84 -8.66 -4.08 11.93
N VAL A 85 -9.17 -5.13 12.57
CA VAL A 85 -8.69 -6.52 12.30
C VAL A 85 -9.07 -7.07 10.93
N ASP A 86 -10.20 -6.66 10.35
CA ASP A 86 -10.73 -7.24 9.11
C ASP A 86 -9.97 -6.79 7.86
N THR A 87 -9.73 -5.49 7.69
CA THR A 87 -8.98 -4.98 6.53
C THR A 87 -7.54 -5.47 6.56
N VAL A 88 -6.94 -5.51 7.76
CA VAL A 88 -5.62 -6.12 8.01
C VAL A 88 -5.64 -7.63 7.72
N ALA A 89 -6.71 -8.38 8.05
CA ALA A 89 -6.83 -9.80 7.72
C ALA A 89 -6.80 -10.07 6.20
N ASP A 90 -7.40 -9.20 5.40
CA ASP A 90 -7.33 -9.20 3.93
C ASP A 90 -6.05 -8.54 3.38
N ASN A 91 -5.00 -8.39 4.19
CA ASN A 91 -3.73 -7.77 3.80
C ASN A 91 -3.88 -6.32 3.29
N ALA A 92 -4.87 -5.61 3.81
CA ALA A 92 -5.38 -4.34 3.28
C ALA A 92 -5.62 -4.37 1.76
N SER A 93 -6.26 -5.46 1.33
CA SER A 93 -6.58 -5.82 -0.06
C SER A 93 -5.38 -5.85 -1.03
N SER A 94 -4.14 -5.92 -0.54
CA SER A 94 -2.96 -6.00 -1.40
C SER A 94 -2.69 -7.41 -1.90
N GLY A 95 -2.89 -7.60 -3.21
CA GLY A 95 -2.49 -8.80 -3.95
C GLY A 95 -1.13 -8.70 -4.65
N LEU A 96 -0.82 -7.55 -5.27
CA LEU A 96 0.41 -7.30 -6.05
C LEU A 96 0.86 -5.84 -5.92
N TYR A 97 2.13 -5.56 -6.22
CA TYR A 97 2.66 -4.19 -6.42
C TYR A 97 3.61 -4.12 -7.62
N VAL A 98 3.73 -2.93 -8.24
CA VAL A 98 4.66 -2.66 -9.35
C VAL A 98 5.50 -1.44 -9.00
N LEU A 99 6.82 -1.53 -9.18
CA LEU A 99 7.73 -0.39 -9.00
C LEU A 99 8.15 0.17 -10.37
N GLY A 100 8.18 1.51 -10.46
CA GLY A 100 8.77 2.22 -11.59
C GLY A 100 10.30 2.11 -11.62
N LYS A 101 10.90 2.23 -12.81
CA LYS A 101 12.35 2.05 -13.03
C LYS A 101 13.22 3.22 -12.57
N THR A 102 12.64 4.37 -12.24
CA THR A 102 13.36 5.62 -11.95
C THR A 102 13.15 6.04 -10.50
N PRO A 103 14.00 5.60 -9.55
CA PRO A 103 14.00 6.18 -8.22
C PRO A 103 14.44 7.64 -8.29
N VAL A 104 13.76 8.51 -7.53
CA VAL A 104 14.04 9.95 -7.45
C VAL A 104 14.36 10.34 -6.01
N SER A 105 15.21 11.36 -5.84
CA SER A 105 15.42 11.97 -4.52
C SER A 105 14.17 12.74 -4.11
N LEU A 106 13.78 12.64 -2.83
CA LEU A 106 12.70 13.45 -2.27
C LEU A 106 13.09 14.93 -2.12
N HIS A 107 14.38 15.26 -2.23
CA HIS A 107 14.86 16.62 -2.03
C HIS A 107 14.37 17.57 -3.14
N GLY A 108 13.55 18.55 -2.75
CA GLY A 108 13.00 19.56 -3.67
C GLY A 108 11.70 19.15 -4.37
N LEU A 109 11.15 17.97 -4.08
CA LEU A 109 9.81 17.56 -4.52
C LEU A 109 8.77 17.97 -3.48
N ASP A 110 7.64 18.50 -3.94
CA ASP A 110 6.44 18.65 -3.11
C ASP A 110 5.51 17.48 -3.39
N LEU A 111 5.66 16.42 -2.62
CA LEU A 111 4.89 15.17 -2.77
C LEU A 111 3.38 15.37 -2.60
N ALA A 112 2.90 16.49 -2.04
CA ALA A 112 1.48 16.80 -2.01
C ALA A 112 0.96 17.30 -3.38
N LEU A 113 1.83 17.85 -4.23
CA LEU A 113 1.50 18.38 -5.55
C LEU A 113 1.81 17.42 -6.71
N GLU A 114 2.56 16.33 -6.46
CA GLU A 114 2.88 15.35 -7.49
C GLU A 114 1.62 14.69 -8.05
N GLY A 115 1.43 14.81 -9.36
CA GLY A 115 0.26 14.32 -10.08
C GLY A 115 0.46 12.91 -10.65
N MET A 116 -0.62 12.13 -10.74
CA MET A 116 -0.61 10.81 -11.34
C MET A 116 -1.77 10.62 -12.33
N LEU A 117 -1.47 10.00 -13.47
CA LEU A 117 -2.44 9.55 -14.46
C LEU A 117 -2.40 8.03 -14.51
N LEU A 118 -3.55 7.38 -14.30
CA LEU A 118 -3.73 5.96 -14.54
C LEU A 118 -4.45 5.76 -15.88
N GLU A 119 -3.79 5.10 -16.82
CA GLU A 119 -4.39 4.72 -18.11
C GLU A 119 -4.76 3.23 -18.13
N LYS A 120 -5.88 2.91 -18.79
CA LYS A 120 -6.30 1.55 -19.09
C LYS A 120 -6.59 1.44 -20.57
N ASN A 121 -5.88 0.54 -21.27
CA ASN A 121 -6.01 0.32 -22.71
C ASN A 121 -5.83 1.61 -23.56
N GLY A 122 -4.93 2.50 -23.16
CA GLY A 122 -4.67 3.77 -23.85
C GLY A 122 -5.74 4.85 -23.64
N ALA A 123 -6.59 4.72 -22.62
CA ALA A 123 -7.54 5.73 -22.19
C ALA A 123 -7.36 6.06 -20.71
N GLN A 124 -7.51 7.33 -20.33
CA GLN A 124 -7.52 7.76 -18.94
C GLN A 124 -8.60 7.03 -18.14
N ALA A 125 -8.19 6.31 -17.09
CA ALA A 125 -9.05 5.58 -16.18
C ALA A 125 -9.21 6.31 -14.83
N ALA A 126 -8.16 6.95 -14.33
CA ALA A 126 -8.19 7.79 -13.14
C ALA A 126 -7.09 8.87 -13.19
N ILE A 127 -7.27 9.93 -12.40
CA ILE A 127 -6.23 10.91 -12.07
C ILE A 127 -6.19 11.10 -10.57
N GLY A 128 -4.99 11.39 -10.05
CA GLY A 128 -4.75 11.66 -8.63
C GLY A 128 -3.67 12.72 -8.45
N VAL A 129 -3.56 13.21 -7.22
CA VAL A 129 -2.48 14.09 -6.76
C VAL A 129 -2.09 13.63 -5.35
N GLY A 130 -0.81 13.72 -4.99
CA GLY A 130 -0.32 13.14 -3.74
C GLY A 130 -1.04 13.63 -2.48
N ALA A 131 -1.55 14.87 -2.46
CA ALA A 131 -2.37 15.39 -1.35
C ALA A 131 -3.66 14.59 -1.07
N ALA A 132 -4.14 13.78 -2.02
CA ALA A 132 -5.25 12.86 -1.78
C ALA A 132 -4.90 11.74 -0.78
N CYS A 133 -3.61 11.43 -0.60
CA CYS A 133 -3.10 10.55 0.42
C CYS A 133 -2.81 11.36 1.69
N MET A 134 -3.78 11.42 2.62
CA MET A 134 -3.66 12.05 3.95
C MET A 134 -3.18 13.52 3.98
N GLY A 135 -3.24 14.27 2.87
CA GLY A 135 -2.71 15.63 2.75
C GLY A 135 -1.24 15.67 2.28
N ASN A 136 -0.43 14.69 2.66
CA ASN A 136 0.87 14.42 2.05
C ASN A 136 1.18 12.90 2.14
N PRO A 137 1.71 12.26 1.07
CA PRO A 137 2.05 10.83 1.11
C PRO A 137 3.04 10.42 2.22
N LEU A 138 3.89 11.36 2.69
CA LEU A 138 4.76 11.12 3.85
C LEU A 138 4.00 10.98 5.17
N ASP A 139 2.82 11.58 5.31
CA ASP A 139 2.00 11.45 6.51
C ASP A 139 1.44 10.02 6.65
N ALA A 140 1.20 9.32 5.54
CA ALA A 140 0.88 7.89 5.57
C ALA A 140 2.07 7.04 6.05
N CYS A 141 3.29 7.37 5.64
CA CYS A 141 4.50 6.71 6.13
C CYS A 141 4.79 7.00 7.59
N LEU A 142 4.62 8.25 8.03
CA LEU A 142 4.78 8.65 9.42
C LEU A 142 3.69 8.05 10.31
N TRP A 143 2.44 7.99 9.82
CA TRP A 143 1.35 7.28 10.47
C TRP A 143 1.71 5.80 10.60
N LEU A 144 2.15 5.11 9.54
CA LEU A 144 2.53 3.70 9.59
C LEU A 144 3.71 3.45 10.53
N ALA A 145 4.76 4.27 10.49
CA ALA A 145 5.94 4.11 11.33
C ALA A 145 5.64 4.31 12.81
N ARG A 146 4.75 5.26 13.15
CA ARG A 146 4.16 5.33 14.49
C ARG A 146 3.35 4.07 14.76
N THR A 147 2.47 3.70 13.82
CA THR A 147 1.52 2.56 13.83
C THR A 147 2.17 1.17 13.82
N MET A 148 3.47 1.09 14.11
CA MET A 148 4.21 -0.16 14.28
C MET A 148 5.10 -0.19 15.52
N ALA A 149 5.32 0.94 16.19
CA ALA A 149 6.09 1.06 17.45
C ALA A 149 5.24 0.76 18.70
#